data_AF-A0A7W8RVS1-F1
#
_entry.id   AF-A0A7W8RVS1-F1
#
_cell.length_a   1.000
_cell.length_b   1.000
_cell.length_c   1.000
_cell.angle_alpha   90.00
_cell.angle_beta   90.00
_cell.angle_gamma   90.00
#
_symmetry.space_group_name_H-M   'P 1'
#
loop_
_entity.id
_entity.type
_entity.pdbx_description
1 polymer ?
#
loop_
_entity_poly.entity_id
_entity_poly.type
_entity_poly.pdbx_seq_one_letter_code
_entity_poly.pdbx_strand_id
1 'polypeptide(L)'
;MLPAGLVDAAGNNEAASMLKRAVDNLAAYFGRFAPQILTANYGTEIWTLFEGGRLHGDAELTVRIEVDTQPVDLDGVLQELEETRFEEDARVRRQQELSAGR
;
A
#
# COMPACT_ATOMS: atom_id res chain seq x y z
N MET A 1 -14.51 -12.94 -10.97
CA MET A 1 -15.05 -12.18 -9.83
C MET A 1 -14.11 -12.47 -8.68
N LEU A 2 -13.02 -11.70 -8.56
CA LEU A 2 -12.05 -11.87 -7.48
C LEU A 2 -12.73 -11.51 -6.14
N PRO A 3 -12.37 -12.18 -5.03
CA PRO A 3 -12.93 -11.87 -3.72
C PRO A 3 -12.59 -10.42 -3.36
N ALA A 4 -13.63 -9.62 -3.13
CA ALA A 4 -13.53 -8.18 -2.92
C ALA A 4 -12.57 -7.77 -1.78
N GLY A 5 -12.24 -8.66 -0.84
CA GLY A 5 -11.32 -8.37 0.27
C GLY A 5 -9.83 -8.35 -0.11
N LEU A 6 -9.41 -9.01 -1.19
CA LEU A 6 -8.00 -9.06 -1.60
C LEU A 6 -7.63 -7.80 -2.40
N VAL A 7 -8.53 -7.34 -3.26
CA VAL A 7 -8.42 -6.06 -3.97
C VAL A 7 -8.53 -4.89 -2.99
N ASP A 8 -9.33 -5.03 -1.93
CA ASP A 8 -9.37 -4.05 -0.85
C ASP A 8 -8.04 -4.05 -0.08
N ALA A 9 -7.47 -5.21 0.27
CA ALA A 9 -6.17 -5.30 0.92
C ALA A 9 -5.00 -4.78 0.04
N ALA A 10 -4.94 -5.16 -1.23
CA ALA A 10 -3.94 -4.69 -2.18
C ALA A 10 -4.12 -3.19 -2.49
N GLY A 11 -5.36 -2.74 -2.70
CA GLY A 11 -5.69 -1.33 -2.91
C GLY A 11 -5.39 -0.47 -1.68
N ASN A 12 -5.64 -0.99 -0.48
CA ASN A 12 -5.33 -0.34 0.79
C ASN A 12 -3.81 -0.28 1.01
N ASN A 13 -3.07 -1.36 0.72
CA ASN A 13 -1.60 -1.38 0.80
C ASN A 13 -0.95 -0.39 -0.17
N GLU A 14 -1.44 -0.31 -1.41
CA GLU A 14 -0.88 0.65 -2.37
C GLU A 14 -1.26 2.09 -2.01
N ALA A 15 -2.45 2.33 -1.47
CA ALA A 15 -2.83 3.62 -0.91
C ALA A 15 -1.93 4.03 0.27
N ALA A 16 -1.62 3.09 1.18
CA ALA A 16 -0.71 3.29 2.31
C ALA A 16 0.69 3.71 1.83
N SER A 17 1.23 2.97 0.87
CA SER A 17 2.54 3.20 0.27
C SER A 17 2.61 4.57 -0.41
N MET A 18 1.57 4.91 -1.19
CA MET A 18 1.47 6.22 -1.85
C MET A 18 1.38 7.37 -0.85
N LEU A 19 0.57 7.24 0.21
CA LEU A 19 0.47 8.23 1.27
C LEU A 19 1.81 8.42 1.98
N LYS A 20 2.42 7.32 2.41
CA LYS A 20 3.70 7.36 3.13
C LYS A 20 4.75 8.08 2.30
N ARG A 21 4.85 7.77 1.00
CA ARG A 21 5.78 8.46 0.09
C ARG A 21 5.49 9.96 -0.02
N ALA A 22 4.21 10.35 -0.10
CA ALA A 22 3.85 11.76 -0.16
C ALA A 22 4.24 12.49 1.13
N VAL A 23 3.99 11.90 2.28
CA VAL A 23 4.36 12.44 3.60
C VAL A 23 5.88 12.49 3.76
N ASP A 24 6.61 11.46 3.35
CA ASP A 24 8.08 11.42 3.40
C ASP A 24 8.70 12.53 2.51
N ASN A 25 8.12 12.80 1.34
CA ASN A 25 8.54 13.91 0.48
C ASN A 25 8.33 15.27 1.16
N LEU A 26 7.19 15.46 1.84
CA LEU A 26 6.92 16.67 2.61
C LEU A 26 7.88 16.79 3.80
N ALA A 27 8.12 15.71 4.53
CA ALA A 27 9.08 15.65 5.63
C ALA A 27 10.49 16.00 5.18
N ALA A 28 10.93 15.52 4.01
CA ALA A 28 12.22 15.87 3.42
C ALA A 28 12.33 17.37 3.08
N TYR A 29 11.25 17.98 2.62
CA TYR A 29 11.20 19.42 2.34
C TYR A 29 11.24 20.25 3.62
N PHE A 30 10.34 19.96 4.57
CA PHE A 30 10.23 20.70 5.84
C PHE A 30 11.38 20.42 6.79
N GLY A 31 12.04 19.27 6.68
CA GLY A 31 13.20 18.89 7.46
C GLY A 31 14.40 19.84 7.33
N ARG A 32 14.44 20.62 6.23
CA ARG A 32 15.42 21.69 6.04
C ARG A 32 15.24 22.84 7.05
N PHE A 33 14.02 23.03 7.54
CA PHE A 33 13.65 24.09 8.47
C PHE A 33 13.37 23.55 9.89
N ALA A 34 12.95 22.28 9.99
CA ALA A 34 12.65 21.59 11.23
C ALA A 34 13.24 20.17 11.19
N PRO A 35 14.54 19.98 11.51
CA PRO A 35 15.23 18.70 11.41
C PRO A 35 14.59 17.58 12.23
N GLN A 36 13.90 17.92 13.33
CA GLN A 36 13.15 16.98 14.16
C GLN A 36 12.04 16.22 13.41
N ILE A 37 11.60 16.73 12.26
CA ILE A 37 10.60 16.08 11.40
C ILE A 37 11.21 14.86 10.68
N LEU A 38 12.51 14.87 10.40
CA LEU A 38 13.18 13.79 9.64
C LEU A 38 13.30 12.49 10.44
N THR A 39 13.27 12.57 11.77
CA THR A 39 13.35 11.41 12.66
C THR A 39 11.98 10.80 12.96
N ALA A 40 10.90 11.45 12.52
CA ALA A 40 9.53 11.05 12.78
C ALA A 40 8.95 10.33 11.55
N ASN A 41 8.27 9.20 11.77
CA ASN A 41 7.61 8.46 10.69
C ASN A 41 6.12 8.84 10.60
N TYR A 42 5.87 10.11 10.28
CA TYR A 42 4.51 10.67 10.18
C TYR A 42 3.64 9.95 9.14
N GLY A 43 4.23 9.39 8.09
CA GLY A 43 3.47 8.66 7.07
C GLY A 43 2.76 7.44 7.65
N THR A 44 3.45 6.68 8.51
CA THR A 44 2.84 5.54 9.22
C THR A 44 1.82 6.01 10.27
N GLU A 45 2.11 7.05 11.05
CA GLU A 45 1.17 7.55 12.07
C GLU A 45 -0.14 8.07 11.47
N ILE A 46 -0.07 8.84 10.37
CA ILE A 46 -1.24 9.35 9.66
C ILE A 46 -2.07 8.20 9.09
N TRP A 47 -1.40 7.17 8.53
CA TRP A 47 -2.08 5.98 8.01
C TRP A 47 -2.81 5.21 9.11
N THR A 48 -2.16 4.97 10.25
CA THR A 48 -2.77 4.29 11.39
C THR A 48 -3.99 5.06 11.93
N LEU A 49 -3.94 6.40 11.97
CA LEU A 49 -5.09 7.22 12.34
C LEU A 49 -6.23 7.09 11.31
N PHE A 50 -5.90 7.01 10.02
CA PHE A 50 -6.87 6.84 8.95
C PHE A 50 -7.57 5.48 9.05
N GLU A 51 -6.83 4.38 9.15
CA GLU A 51 -7.38 3.03 9.28
C GLU A 51 -8.23 2.86 10.55
N GLY A 52 -7.82 3.52 11.64
CA GLY A 52 -8.59 3.55 12.88
C GLY A 52 -9.82 4.46 12.85
N GLY A 53 -10.10 5.17 11.75
CA GLY A 53 -11.21 6.14 11.66
C GLY A 53 -11.04 7.37 12.57
N ARG A 54 -9.81 7.66 13.00
CA ARG A 54 -9.44 8.71 13.95
C ARG A 54 -8.75 9.90 13.30
N LEU A 55 -8.50 9.86 11.98
CA LEU A 55 -7.90 10.97 11.26
C LEU A 55 -8.91 12.10 11.07
N HIS A 56 -8.64 13.26 11.68
CA HIS A 56 -9.37 14.50 11.48
C HIS A 56 -8.39 15.69 11.45
N GLY A 57 -8.85 16.87 11.03
CA GLY A 57 -7.98 18.04 10.82
C GLY A 57 -7.22 18.52 12.06
N ASP A 58 -7.75 18.26 13.25
CA ASP A 58 -7.15 18.60 14.54
C ASP A 58 -6.45 17.41 15.22
N ALA A 59 -6.25 16.29 14.51
CA ALA A 59 -5.60 15.12 15.08
C ALA A 59 -4.13 15.44 15.39
N GLU A 60 -3.73 15.30 16.65
CA GLU A 60 -2.34 15.53 17.07
C GLU A 60 -1.44 14.37 16.62
N LEU A 61 -0.36 14.71 15.91
CA LEU A 61 0.70 13.78 15.56
C LEU A 61 1.73 13.75 16.70
N THR A 62 1.88 12.58 17.30
CA THR A 62 2.67 12.35 18.51
C THR A 62 4.07 11.84 18.24
N VAL A 63 4.37 11.45 16.99
CA VAL A 63 5.63 10.80 16.58
C VAL A 63 5.82 9.42 17.25
N ARG A 64 4.78 8.88 17.89
CA ARG A 64 4.78 7.55 18.51
C ARG A 64 3.96 6.61 17.66
N ILE A 65 4.59 5.53 17.19
CA ILE A 65 3.96 4.53 16.34
C ILE A 65 4.02 3.22 17.09
N GLU A 66 2.86 2.60 17.31
CA GLU A 66 2.80 1.17 17.62
C GLU A 66 3.02 0.42 16.30
N VAL A 67 4.12 -0.32 16.22
CA VAL A 67 4.41 -1.15 15.06
C VAL A 67 3.51 -2.37 15.14
N ASP A 68 2.69 -2.57 14.11
CA ASP A 68 1.97 -3.83 13.96
C ASP A 68 2.98 -4.95 13.68
N THR A 69 3.06 -5.91 14.59
CA THR A 69 3.92 -7.09 14.48
C THR A 69 3.14 -8.34 14.11
N GLN A 70 1.88 -8.20 13.67
CA GLN A 70 1.08 -9.34 13.26
C GLN A 70 1.73 -10.04 12.06
N PRO A 71 1.86 -11.38 12.08
CA PRO A 71 2.40 -12.11 10.95
C PRO A 71 1.56 -11.88 9.69
N VAL A 72 2.25 -11.57 8.59
CA VAL A 72 1.65 -11.41 7.26
C VAL A 72 1.11 -12.77 6.79
N ASP A 73 -0.09 -12.78 6.21
CA ASP A 73 -0.66 -13.95 5.54
C ASP A 73 0.08 -14.20 4.21
N LEU A 74 1.17 -14.95 4.30
CA LEU A 74 2.00 -15.28 3.13
C LEU A 74 1.27 -16.20 2.15
N ASP A 75 0.41 -17.08 2.64
CA ASP A 75 -0.33 -18.03 1.80
C ASP A 75 -1.34 -17.30 0.91
N GLY A 76 -2.06 -16.31 1.47
CA GLY A 76 -2.95 -15.45 0.70
C GLY A 76 -2.23 -14.66 -0.41
N VAL A 77 -1.06 -14.10 -0.11
CA VAL A 77 -0.23 -13.36 -1.09
C VAL A 77 0.26 -14.27 -2.22
N LEU A 78 0.70 -15.49 -1.89
CA LEU A 78 1.15 -16.46 -2.88
C LEU A 78 -0.01 -16.90 -3.79
N GLN A 79 -1.19 -17.11 -3.22
CA GLN A 79 -2.38 -17.46 -4.00
C GLN A 79 -2.75 -16.35 -5.00
N GLU A 80 -2.74 -15.08 -4.58
CA GLU A 80 -3.02 -13.94 -5.48
C GLU A 80 -2.04 -13.84 -6.64
N LEU A 81 -0.76 -14.05 -6.34
CA LEU A 81 0.31 -14.01 -7.32
C LEU A 81 0.11 -15.11 -8.37
N GLU A 82 -0.26 -16.32 -7.94
CA GLU A 82 -0.56 -17.42 -8.85
C GLU A 82 -1.80 -17.13 -9.70
N GLU A 83 -2.88 -16.62 -9.13
CA GLU A 83 -4.09 -16.21 -9.86
C GLU A 83 -3.76 -15.16 -10.94
N THR A 84 -3.00 -14.13 -10.59
CA THR A 84 -2.56 -13.09 -11.53
C THR A 84 -1.69 -13.68 -12.65
N ARG A 85 -0.80 -14.62 -12.34
CA ARG A 85 0.04 -15.30 -13.34
C ARG A 85 -0.80 -16.13 -14.31
N PHE A 86 -1.81 -16.84 -13.82
CA PHE A 86 -2.72 -17.61 -14.70
C PHE A 86 -3.54 -16.70 -15.62
N GLU A 87 -4.00 -15.55 -15.13
CA GLU A 87 -4.73 -14.57 -15.94
C GLU A 87 -3.85 -13.99 -17.05
N GLU A 88 -2.60 -13.62 -16.74
CA GLU A 88 -1.63 -13.13 -17.72
C GLU A 88 -1.26 -14.22 -18.74
N ASP A 89 -1.02 -15.46 -18.32
CA ASP A 89 -0.74 -16.58 -19.22
C ASP A 89 -1.91 -16.82 -20.20
N ALA A 90 -3.15 -16.76 -19.71
CA ALA A 90 -4.33 -16.89 -20.55
C ALA A 90 -4.45 -15.71 -21.54
N ARG A 91 -4.09 -14.49 -21.13
CA ARG A 91 -4.03 -13.32 -22.01
C ARG A 91 -3.01 -13.49 -23.12
N VAL A 92 -1.79 -13.93 -22.79
CA VAL A 92 -0.71 -14.18 -23.73
C VAL A 92 -1.08 -15.27 -24.73
N ARG A 93 -1.68 -16.38 -24.28
CA ARG A 93 -2.15 -17.45 -25.19
C ARG A 93 -3.19 -16.94 -26.20
N ARG A 94 -4.19 -16.18 -25.75
CA ARG A 94 -5.18 -15.57 -26.66
C ARG A 94 -4.51 -14.64 -27.68
N GLN A 95 -3.51 -13.85 -27.28
CA GLN A 95 -2.77 -13.00 -28.20
C GLN A 95 -1.97 -13.81 -29.22
N GLN A 96 -1.34 -14.91 -28.80
CA GLN A 96 -0.59 -15.81 -29.68
C GLN A 96 -1.50 -16.49 -30.69
N GLU A 97 -2.65 -17.02 -30.27
CA GLU A 97 -3.65 -17.63 -31.16
C GLU A 97 -4.18 -16.65 -32.21
N LEU A 98 -4.47 -15.41 -31.81
CA LEU A 98 -4.90 -14.34 -32.72
C LEU A 98 -3.80 -13.92 -33.70
N SER A 99 -2.52 -13.98 -33.28
CA SER A 99 -1.38 -13.64 -34.14
C SER A 99 -0.97 -14.77 -35.08
N ALA A 100 -1.22 -16.03 -34.71
CA ALA A 100 -0.89 -17.21 -35.50
C ALA A 100 -1.98 -17.58 -36.53
N GLY A 101 -3.20 -17.06 -36.38
CA GLY A 101 -4.30 -17.22 -37.34
C GLY A 101 -4.33 -16.18 -38.47
N ARG A 102 -3.24 -15.44 -38.70
CA ARG A 102 -3.10 -14.39 -39.73
C ARG A 102 -1.92 -14.69 -40.64
#